data_AF-A0A1B0ZPK1-F1
#
_entry.id   AF-A0A1B0ZPK1-F1
#
_cell.length_a   1.000
_cell.length_b   1.000
_cell.length_c   1.000
_cell.angle_alpha   90.00
_cell.angle_beta   90.00
_cell.angle_gamma   90.00
#
_symmetry.space_group_name_H-M   'P 1'
#
loop_
_entity.id
_entity.type
_entity.pdbx_description
1 polymer ?
#
loop_
_entity_poly.entity_id
_entity_poly.type
_entity_poly.pdbx_seq_one_letter_code
_entity_poly.pdbx_strand_id
1 'polypeptide(L)'
;MACSIRKTAARLPEKINREPAMKDQRHTPTWTSFEEAGKADWDAVMEYEEAYNAALPDRILDAIRSLDEDWTPYPVNRFQHCLQAATRAHADGADDEIVVAALVHDVGDILSPYNHGELAAAMMKPYVSERTWWILKHHCVFQGYYYNHHLGGDRHARDKYRDSPYWEDCRKFCHDYDQCAFDPDYPTKPLEFFEPILRRVLARGEGHMELNETSDS
;
A
#
# COMPACT_ATOMS: atom_id res chain seq x y z
N MET A 1 37.27 34.37 -22.47
CA MET A 1 37.54 32.95 -22.12
C MET A 1 36.29 32.41 -21.47
N ALA A 2 35.39 31.79 -22.25
CA ALA A 2 34.09 31.30 -21.76
C ALA A 2 34.20 29.81 -21.44
N CYS A 3 34.07 29.44 -20.17
CA CYS A 3 34.05 28.05 -19.73
C CYS A 3 32.58 27.59 -19.67
N SER A 4 32.19 26.75 -20.62
CA SER A 4 30.86 26.17 -20.73
C SER A 4 30.77 24.91 -19.86
N ILE A 5 29.98 24.97 -18.79
CA ILE A 5 29.69 23.82 -17.93
C ILE A 5 28.53 23.05 -18.59
N ARG A 6 28.85 21.87 -19.14
CA ARG A 6 27.85 20.96 -19.70
C ARG A 6 27.06 20.33 -18.55
N LYS A 7 25.75 20.55 -18.52
CA LYS A 7 24.80 19.75 -17.73
C LYS A 7 24.75 18.33 -18.32
N THR A 8 25.26 17.34 -17.59
CA THR A 8 24.99 15.93 -17.89
C THR A 8 23.57 15.61 -17.46
N ALA A 9 22.68 15.39 -18.43
CA ALA A 9 21.36 14.83 -18.19
C ALA A 9 21.51 13.39 -17.67
N ALA A 10 20.94 13.10 -16.51
CA ALA A 10 20.85 11.75 -15.98
C ALA A 10 19.99 10.91 -16.94
N ARG A 11 20.56 9.82 -17.44
CA ARG A 11 19.88 8.88 -18.34
C ARG A 11 18.91 8.06 -17.49
N LEU A 12 17.60 8.18 -17.76
CA LEU A 12 16.58 7.33 -17.17
C LEU A 12 16.95 5.84 -17.38
N PRO A 13 16.77 4.97 -16.37
CA PRO A 13 17.03 3.54 -16.53
C PRO A 13 16.13 2.98 -17.64
N GLU A 14 16.76 2.21 -18.52
CA GLU A 14 16.13 1.52 -19.65
C GLU A 14 15.05 0.58 -19.09
N LYS A 15 13.82 0.69 -19.63
CA LYS A 15 12.71 -0.18 -19.23
C LYS A 15 13.17 -1.63 -19.38
N ILE A 16 13.21 -2.38 -18.28
CA ILE A 16 13.47 -3.82 -18.33
C ILE A 16 12.28 -4.43 -19.07
N ASN A 17 12.48 -4.72 -20.35
CA ASN A 17 11.53 -5.46 -21.16
C ASN A 17 11.60 -6.92 -20.68
N ARG A 18 10.87 -7.24 -19.62
CA ARG A 18 10.60 -8.63 -19.26
C ARG A 18 9.60 -9.13 -20.29
N GLU A 19 10.07 -9.93 -21.24
CA GLU A 19 9.16 -10.70 -22.11
C GLU A 19 8.18 -11.46 -21.21
N PRO A 20 6.86 -11.31 -21.38
CA PRO A 20 5.92 -12.12 -20.64
C PRO A 20 6.20 -13.58 -20.97
N ALA A 21 6.32 -14.41 -19.93
CA ALA A 21 6.39 -15.86 -20.10
C ALA A 21 5.30 -16.29 -21.08
N MET A 22 5.66 -17.05 -22.13
CA MET A 22 4.71 -17.49 -23.15
C MET A 22 3.53 -18.17 -22.46
N LYS A 23 2.37 -17.51 -22.49
CA LYS A 23 1.13 -18.06 -21.95
C LYS A 23 0.73 -19.22 -22.84
N ASP A 24 0.49 -20.35 -22.22
CA ASP A 24 -0.02 -21.51 -22.91
C ASP A 24 -1.48 -21.24 -23.30
N GLN A 25 -1.71 -20.75 -24.52
CA GLN A 25 -3.02 -20.33 -25.04
C GLN A 25 -3.93 -21.52 -25.42
N ARG A 26 -3.91 -22.62 -24.66
CA ARG A 26 -4.60 -23.85 -25.05
C ARG A 26 -6.13 -23.76 -24.97
N HIS A 27 -6.69 -22.84 -24.21
CA HIS A 27 -8.14 -22.63 -24.12
C HIS A 27 -8.48 -21.16 -23.84
N THR A 28 -9.15 -20.50 -24.80
CA THR A 28 -9.70 -19.15 -24.61
C THR A 28 -11.21 -19.28 -24.45
N PRO A 29 -11.78 -18.93 -23.30
CA PRO A 29 -13.21 -19.08 -23.08
C PRO A 29 -14.05 -18.19 -24.00
N THR A 30 -15.22 -18.67 -24.43
CA THR A 30 -16.16 -17.93 -25.29
C THR A 30 -17.53 -17.69 -24.63
N TRP A 31 -17.68 -18.04 -23.35
CA TRP A 31 -18.91 -17.79 -22.60
C TRP A 31 -19.19 -16.29 -22.48
N THR A 32 -20.47 -15.94 -22.42
CA THR A 32 -20.92 -14.54 -22.29
C THR A 32 -21.52 -14.24 -20.90
N SER A 33 -21.77 -15.28 -20.11
CA SER A 33 -22.16 -15.22 -18.71
C SER A 33 -21.52 -16.36 -17.91
N PHE A 34 -21.38 -16.21 -16.60
CA PHE A 34 -20.83 -17.27 -15.73
C PHE A 34 -21.67 -18.55 -15.72
N GLU A 35 -22.97 -18.49 -16.05
CA GLU A 35 -23.85 -19.66 -16.16
C GLU A 35 -23.48 -20.58 -17.32
N GLU A 36 -22.86 -20.03 -18.37
CA GLU A 36 -22.43 -20.75 -19.57
C GLU A 36 -21.02 -21.33 -19.45
N ALA A 37 -20.26 -20.94 -18.42
CA ALA A 37 -18.86 -21.31 -18.25
C ALA A 37 -18.71 -22.73 -17.68
N GLY A 38 -17.92 -23.56 -18.36
CA GLY A 38 -17.58 -24.91 -17.92
C GLY A 38 -16.31 -24.96 -17.08
N LYS A 39 -16.01 -26.13 -16.52
CA LYS A 39 -14.81 -26.35 -15.70
C LYS A 39 -13.50 -25.97 -16.42
N ALA A 40 -13.38 -26.35 -17.70
CA ALA A 40 -12.19 -26.02 -18.50
C ALA A 40 -12.01 -24.51 -18.70
N ASP A 41 -13.11 -23.75 -18.78
CA ASP A 41 -13.06 -22.29 -18.84
C ASP A 41 -12.52 -21.70 -17.54
N TRP A 42 -13.03 -22.17 -16.41
CA TRP A 42 -12.59 -21.74 -15.09
C TRP A 42 -11.14 -22.13 -14.80
N ASP A 43 -10.67 -23.30 -15.24
CA ASP A 43 -9.26 -23.68 -15.10
C ASP A 43 -8.34 -22.72 -15.86
N ALA A 44 -8.72 -22.32 -17.08
CA ALA A 44 -7.99 -21.32 -17.85
C ALA A 44 -8.02 -19.92 -17.20
N VAL A 45 -9.16 -19.53 -16.62
CA VAL A 45 -9.28 -18.27 -15.85
C VAL A 45 -8.37 -18.30 -14.63
N MET A 46 -8.42 -19.37 -13.84
CA MET A 46 -7.60 -19.51 -12.62
C MET A 46 -6.10 -19.44 -12.93
N GLU A 47 -5.62 -20.12 -13.98
CA GLU A 47 -4.21 -20.05 -14.38
C GLU A 47 -3.80 -18.60 -14.74
N TYR A 48 -4.67 -17.87 -15.44
CA TYR A 48 -4.45 -16.45 -15.72
C TYR A 48 -4.46 -15.59 -14.44
N GLU A 49 -5.43 -15.82 -13.55
CA GLU A 49 -5.60 -15.06 -12.32
C GLU A 49 -4.45 -15.29 -11.34
N GLU A 50 -3.94 -16.51 -11.21
CA GLU A 50 -2.75 -16.82 -10.42
C GLU A 50 -1.54 -15.99 -10.89
N ALA A 51 -1.29 -15.96 -12.21
CA ALA A 51 -0.22 -15.14 -12.77
C ALA A 51 -0.48 -13.63 -12.56
N TYR A 52 -1.73 -13.18 -12.70
CA TYR A 52 -2.12 -11.80 -12.45
C TYR A 52 -1.92 -11.42 -10.98
N ASN A 53 -2.25 -12.30 -10.04
CA ASN A 53 -2.11 -12.11 -8.59
C ASN A 53 -0.63 -12.14 -8.17
N ALA A 54 0.19 -13.01 -8.75
CA ALA A 54 1.63 -13.04 -8.51
C ALA A 54 2.34 -11.71 -8.87
N ALA A 55 1.78 -10.95 -9.82
CA ALA A 55 2.27 -9.62 -10.20
C ALA A 55 1.76 -8.47 -9.31
N LEU A 56 0.92 -8.74 -8.29
CA LEU A 56 0.37 -7.71 -7.40
C LEU A 56 1.42 -6.81 -6.74
N PRO A 57 2.56 -7.32 -6.23
CA PRO A 57 3.55 -6.45 -5.59
C PRO A 57 4.07 -5.35 -6.52
N ASP A 58 4.20 -5.64 -7.83
CA ASP A 58 4.65 -4.65 -8.81
C ASP A 58 3.61 -3.53 -8.96
N ARG A 59 2.32 -3.88 -9.00
CA ARG A 59 1.22 -2.91 -9.06
C ARG A 59 1.13 -2.04 -7.81
N ILE A 60 1.37 -2.60 -6.62
CA ILE A 60 1.40 -1.83 -5.38
C ILE A 60 2.61 -0.88 -5.35
N LEU A 61 3.78 -1.33 -5.81
CA LEU A 61 4.96 -0.44 -5.96
C LEU A 61 4.68 0.71 -6.92
N ASP A 62 4.01 0.44 -8.04
CA ASP A 62 3.63 1.49 -9.00
C ASP A 62 2.60 2.47 -8.40
N ALA A 63 1.66 1.99 -7.59
CA ALA A 63 0.72 2.84 -6.86
C ALA A 63 1.45 3.73 -5.84
N ILE A 64 2.42 3.20 -5.09
CA ILE A 64 3.26 4.01 -4.19
C ILE A 64 4.02 5.08 -5.00
N ARG A 65 4.60 4.73 -6.15
CA ARG A 65 5.29 5.70 -7.03
C ARG A 65 4.35 6.79 -7.57
N SER A 66 3.07 6.49 -7.80
CA SER A 66 2.14 7.51 -8.32
C SER A 66 1.74 8.57 -7.28
N LEU A 67 2.14 8.39 -6.01
CA LEU A 67 2.04 9.43 -4.97
C LEU A 67 3.15 10.50 -5.08
N ASP A 68 4.10 10.34 -6.00
CA ASP A 68 5.22 11.27 -6.21
C ASP A 68 4.75 12.48 -7.03
N GLU A 69 3.98 13.34 -6.37
CA GLU A 69 3.43 14.57 -6.94
C GLU A 69 4.50 15.66 -7.03
N ASP A 70 4.50 16.43 -8.14
CA ASP A 70 5.42 17.56 -8.36
C ASP A 70 5.24 18.70 -7.34
N TRP A 71 4.02 18.89 -6.81
CA TRP A 71 3.71 19.97 -5.88
C TRP A 71 2.60 19.59 -4.90
N THR A 72 2.78 19.98 -3.63
CA THR A 72 1.82 19.84 -2.53
C THR A 72 2.00 20.99 -1.53
N PRO A 73 0.98 21.36 -0.73
CA PRO A 73 1.17 22.28 0.40
C PRO A 73 1.88 21.64 1.60
N TYR A 74 2.05 20.31 1.63
CA TYR A 74 2.86 19.64 2.66
C TYR A 74 4.35 19.92 2.45
N PRO A 75 5.18 19.90 3.51
CA PRO A 75 6.64 20.05 3.38
C PRO A 75 7.30 18.98 2.52
N VAL A 76 6.68 17.80 2.41
CA VAL A 76 7.06 16.69 1.54
C VAL A 76 5.80 16.11 0.87
N ASN A 77 5.92 15.54 -0.33
CA ASN A 77 4.78 14.88 -0.99
C ASN A 77 4.44 13.53 -0.34
N ARG A 78 3.30 12.95 -0.73
CA ARG A 78 2.79 11.69 -0.17
C ARG A 78 3.76 10.53 -0.36
N PHE A 79 4.45 10.48 -1.50
CA PHE A 79 5.47 9.45 -1.74
C PHE A 79 6.60 9.53 -0.70
N GLN A 80 7.16 10.72 -0.48
CA GLN A 80 8.20 10.93 0.54
C GLN A 80 7.67 10.68 1.96
N HIS A 81 6.44 11.09 2.25
CA HIS A 81 5.77 10.82 3.52
C HIS A 81 5.69 9.31 3.82
N CYS A 82 5.20 8.51 2.88
CA CYS A 82 5.14 7.05 3.00
C CYS A 82 6.53 6.43 3.22
N LEU A 83 7.54 6.87 2.47
CA LEU A 83 8.92 6.39 2.65
C LEU A 83 9.50 6.76 4.01
N GLN A 84 9.21 7.98 4.51
CA GLN A 84 9.63 8.42 5.84
C GLN A 84 8.98 7.61 6.94
N ALA A 85 7.66 7.41 6.89
CA ALA A 85 6.93 6.60 7.86
C ALA A 85 7.49 5.17 7.90
N ALA A 86 7.69 4.53 6.74
CA ALA A 86 8.28 3.20 6.65
C ALA A 86 9.73 3.16 7.17
N THR A 87 10.53 4.21 6.89
CA THR A 87 11.91 4.31 7.40
C THR A 87 11.92 4.42 8.93
N ARG A 88 11.02 5.21 9.51
CA ARG A 88 10.86 5.35 10.97
C ARG A 88 10.46 4.03 11.61
N ALA A 89 9.44 3.35 11.07
CA ALA A 89 9.00 2.04 11.55
C ALA A 89 10.13 1.00 11.50
N HIS A 90 10.87 0.95 10.38
CA HIS A 90 12.01 0.06 10.24
C HIS A 90 13.14 0.40 11.24
N ALA A 91 13.43 1.68 11.46
CA ALA A 91 14.44 2.13 12.41
C ALA A 91 14.07 1.83 13.88
N ASP A 92 12.78 1.81 14.20
CA ASP A 92 12.23 1.38 15.50
C ASP A 92 12.29 -0.14 15.71
N GLY A 93 12.68 -0.90 14.69
CA GLY A 93 12.70 -2.37 14.75
C GLY A 93 11.30 -2.99 14.72
N ALA A 94 10.30 -2.28 14.18
CA ALA A 94 8.96 -2.81 13.98
C ALA A 94 8.98 -4.03 13.05
N ASP A 95 7.98 -4.91 13.18
CA ASP A 95 7.87 -6.08 12.32
C ASP A 95 7.51 -5.71 10.87
N ASP A 96 7.78 -6.65 9.95
CA ASP A 96 7.58 -6.46 8.50
C ASP A 96 6.17 -5.95 8.15
N GLU A 97 5.11 -6.36 8.87
CA GLU A 97 3.75 -5.90 8.57
C GLU A 97 3.57 -4.42 8.89
N ILE A 98 4.11 -3.95 10.01
CA ILE A 98 4.03 -2.55 10.42
C ILE A 98 4.88 -1.67 9.52
N VAL A 99 6.07 -2.14 9.11
CA VAL A 99 6.90 -1.43 8.12
C VAL A 99 6.16 -1.27 6.80
N VAL A 100 5.51 -2.35 6.32
CA VAL A 100 4.70 -2.30 5.09
C VAL A 100 3.45 -1.46 5.27
N ALA A 101 2.77 -1.53 6.41
CA ALA A 101 1.61 -0.69 6.68
C ALA A 101 1.98 0.80 6.64
N ALA A 102 3.11 1.19 7.24
CA ALA A 102 3.63 2.55 7.15
C ALA A 102 3.95 2.96 5.71
N LEU A 103 4.45 2.04 4.88
CA LEU A 103 4.71 2.31 3.46
C LEU A 103 3.44 2.52 2.64
N VAL A 104 2.32 1.86 2.98
CA VAL A 104 1.11 1.82 2.13
C VAL A 104 -0.12 2.52 2.70
N HIS A 105 -0.06 3.07 3.93
CA HIS A 105 -1.24 3.60 4.62
C HIS A 105 -2.01 4.65 3.82
N ASP A 106 -1.31 5.49 3.05
CA ASP A 106 -1.89 6.54 2.21
C ASP A 106 -2.09 6.15 0.74
N VAL A 107 -1.77 4.92 0.31
CA VAL A 107 -1.96 4.49 -1.09
C VAL A 107 -3.44 4.59 -1.52
N GLY A 108 -4.36 4.52 -0.56
CA GLY A 108 -5.79 4.72 -0.83
C GLY A 108 -6.16 6.12 -1.36
N ASP A 109 -5.30 7.14 -1.19
CA ASP A 109 -5.58 8.50 -1.66
C ASP A 109 -5.71 8.59 -3.18
N ILE A 110 -5.12 7.65 -3.92
CA ILE A 110 -5.17 7.58 -5.38
C ILE A 110 -6.60 7.47 -5.89
N LEU A 111 -7.45 6.70 -5.19
CA LEU A 111 -8.80 6.37 -5.64
C LEU A 111 -9.89 6.85 -4.67
N SER A 112 -9.56 7.06 -3.39
CA SER A 112 -10.55 7.26 -2.34
C SER A 112 -10.04 8.20 -1.23
N PRO A 113 -9.73 9.46 -1.54
CA PRO A 113 -9.03 10.36 -0.60
C PRO A 113 -9.82 10.69 0.68
N TYR A 114 -11.16 10.59 0.65
CA TYR A 114 -11.99 10.86 1.83
C TYR A 114 -12.07 9.70 2.83
N ASN A 115 -11.53 8.53 2.48
CA ASN A 115 -11.53 7.31 3.31
C ASN A 115 -10.35 6.40 2.93
N HIS A 116 -9.20 6.97 2.59
CA HIS A 116 -8.06 6.24 2.03
C HIS A 116 -7.57 5.11 2.93
N GLY A 117 -7.62 5.29 4.25
CA GLY A 117 -7.23 4.24 5.19
C GLY A 117 -8.10 2.99 5.12
N GLU A 118 -9.40 3.13 4.86
CA GLU A 118 -10.26 1.96 4.64
C GLU A 118 -9.91 1.23 3.35
N LEU A 119 -9.59 1.97 2.29
CA LEU A 119 -9.16 1.38 1.02
C LEU A 119 -7.81 0.67 1.16
N ALA A 120 -6.82 1.31 1.81
CA ALA A 120 -5.52 0.70 2.09
C ALA A 120 -5.67 -0.55 2.97
N ALA A 121 -6.55 -0.52 3.97
CA ALA A 121 -6.86 -1.68 4.80
C ALA A 121 -7.50 -2.80 3.99
N ALA A 122 -8.48 -2.51 3.14
CA ALA A 122 -9.12 -3.52 2.29
C ALA A 122 -8.11 -4.18 1.35
N MET A 123 -7.20 -3.40 0.75
CA MET A 123 -6.11 -3.90 -0.09
C MET A 123 -5.18 -4.85 0.66
N MET A 124 -4.84 -4.53 1.92
CA MET A 124 -3.88 -5.31 2.70
C MET A 124 -4.48 -6.46 3.49
N LYS A 125 -5.81 -6.47 3.70
CA LYS A 125 -6.53 -7.45 4.53
C LYS A 125 -6.13 -8.92 4.28
N PRO A 126 -5.92 -9.40 3.04
CA PRO A 126 -5.57 -10.80 2.82
C PRO A 126 -4.15 -11.19 3.29
N TYR A 127 -3.28 -10.21 3.56
CA TYR A 127 -1.84 -10.41 3.70
C TYR A 127 -1.27 -10.07 5.07
N VAL A 128 -2.09 -9.48 5.95
CA VAL A 128 -1.65 -8.93 7.24
C VAL A 128 -2.55 -9.39 8.37
N SER A 129 -2.03 -9.37 9.59
CA SER A 129 -2.80 -9.66 10.80
C SER A 129 -3.96 -8.68 11.01
N GLU A 130 -4.96 -9.11 11.80
CA GLU A 130 -6.09 -8.26 12.20
C GLU A 130 -5.62 -6.93 12.82
N ARG A 131 -4.56 -6.97 13.63
CA ARG A 131 -3.94 -5.77 14.23
C ARG A 131 -3.51 -4.78 13.15
N THR A 132 -2.72 -5.23 12.17
CA THR A 132 -2.19 -4.36 11.11
C THR A 132 -3.30 -3.83 10.21
N TRP A 133 -4.26 -4.69 9.85
CA TRP A 133 -5.46 -4.30 9.11
C TRP A 133 -6.25 -3.22 9.85
N TRP A 134 -6.44 -3.37 11.17
CA TRP A 134 -7.17 -2.43 12.01
C TRP A 134 -6.47 -1.07 12.10
N ILE A 135 -5.14 -1.07 12.23
CA ILE A 135 -4.31 0.14 12.20
C ILE A 135 -4.53 0.88 10.88
N LEU A 136 -4.37 0.20 9.73
CA LEU A 136 -4.57 0.81 8.41
C LEU A 136 -5.97 1.40 8.28
N LYS A 137 -7.00 0.67 8.73
CA LYS A 137 -8.39 1.10 8.61
C LYS A 137 -8.68 2.39 9.39
N HIS A 138 -8.03 2.55 10.53
CA HIS A 138 -8.36 3.61 11.47
C HIS A 138 -7.33 4.72 11.58
N HIS A 139 -6.15 4.59 10.98
CA HIS A 139 -5.07 5.56 11.13
C HIS A 139 -5.53 7.01 10.84
N CYS A 140 -6.39 7.25 9.84
CA CYS A 140 -6.87 8.60 9.52
C CYS A 140 -7.52 9.32 10.73
N VAL A 141 -8.34 8.61 11.52
CA VAL A 141 -8.97 9.24 12.71
C VAL A 141 -7.99 9.41 13.87
N PHE A 142 -6.95 8.56 13.95
CA PHE A 142 -5.90 8.65 14.96
C PHE A 142 -4.90 9.77 14.65
N GLN A 143 -4.52 9.92 13.38
CA GLN A 143 -3.76 11.04 12.83
C GLN A 143 -4.52 12.37 13.01
N GLY A 144 -5.85 12.34 12.85
CA GLY A 144 -6.74 13.48 13.11
C GLY A 144 -6.57 14.13 14.49
N TYR A 145 -6.01 13.43 15.49
CA TYR A 145 -5.61 14.02 16.77
C TYR A 145 -4.73 15.27 16.62
N TYR A 146 -3.84 15.28 15.63
CA TYR A 146 -2.87 16.36 15.44
C TYR A 146 -3.45 17.58 14.75
N TYR A 147 -4.56 17.48 14.00
CA TYR A 147 -5.05 18.60 13.18
C TYR A 147 -6.57 18.84 13.19
N ASN A 148 -7.43 17.89 13.56
CA ASN A 148 -8.90 18.04 13.43
C ASN A 148 -9.45 19.30 14.12
N HIS A 149 -8.97 19.61 15.32
CA HIS A 149 -9.36 20.80 16.09
C HIS A 149 -8.99 22.14 15.43
N HIS A 150 -8.04 22.16 14.49
CA HIS A 150 -7.76 23.34 13.65
C HIS A 150 -8.76 23.48 12.50
N LEU A 151 -9.51 22.42 12.16
CA LEU A 151 -10.48 22.35 11.07
C LEU A 151 -11.93 22.28 11.57
N GLY A 152 -12.17 22.52 12.87
CA GLY A 152 -13.50 22.45 13.49
C GLY A 152 -13.99 21.03 13.83
N GLY A 153 -13.14 20.03 13.67
CA GLY A 153 -13.41 18.65 14.06
C GLY A 153 -12.99 18.33 15.51
N ASP A 154 -13.36 17.15 15.98
CA ASP A 154 -12.97 16.66 17.31
C ASP A 154 -11.56 16.05 17.28
N ARG A 155 -10.63 16.64 18.04
CA ARG A 155 -9.28 16.10 18.27
C ARG A 155 -9.33 14.72 18.93
N HIS A 156 -10.33 14.44 19.75
CA HIS A 156 -10.47 13.20 20.49
C HIS A 156 -11.37 12.17 19.78
N ALA A 157 -11.70 12.37 18.49
CA ALA A 157 -12.56 11.46 17.73
C ALA A 157 -12.08 9.99 17.74
N ARG A 158 -10.77 9.74 17.87
CA ARG A 158 -10.19 8.39 18.01
C ARG A 158 -10.63 7.65 19.28
N ASP A 159 -11.10 8.36 20.31
CA ASP A 159 -11.48 7.78 21.59
C ASP A 159 -12.77 6.95 21.52
N LYS A 160 -13.55 7.07 20.43
CA LYS A 160 -14.67 6.16 20.16
C LYS A 160 -14.24 4.71 19.96
N TYR A 161 -12.96 4.47 19.71
CA TYR A 161 -12.36 3.14 19.54
C TYR A 161 -11.59 2.66 20.77
N ARG A 162 -11.70 3.34 21.92
CA ARG A 162 -10.88 3.10 23.11
C ARG A 162 -10.94 1.66 23.65
N ASP A 163 -12.03 0.95 23.41
CA ASP A 163 -12.23 -0.43 23.86
C ASP A 163 -11.63 -1.48 22.91
N SER A 164 -11.10 -1.06 21.74
CA SER A 164 -10.39 -1.98 20.82
C SER A 164 -9.05 -2.41 21.42
N PRO A 165 -8.67 -3.71 21.32
CA PRO A 165 -7.35 -4.17 21.74
C PRO A 165 -6.20 -3.51 20.95
N TYR A 166 -6.49 -2.96 19.76
CA TYR A 166 -5.51 -2.35 18.86
C TYR A 166 -5.45 -0.82 18.97
N TRP A 167 -6.18 -0.21 19.92
CA TRP A 167 -6.21 1.24 20.07
C TRP A 167 -4.83 1.83 20.32
N GLU A 168 -4.06 1.24 21.24
CA GLU A 168 -2.72 1.73 21.57
C GLU A 168 -1.72 1.50 20.43
N ASP A 169 -1.85 0.38 19.70
CA ASP A 169 -1.01 0.10 18.54
C ASP A 169 -1.21 1.15 17.44
N CYS A 170 -2.47 1.51 17.13
CA CYS A 170 -2.76 2.56 16.15
C CYS A 170 -2.34 3.95 16.63
N ARG A 171 -2.50 4.23 17.94
CA ARG A 171 -1.97 5.47 18.54
C ARG A 171 -0.45 5.57 18.39
N LYS A 172 0.28 4.49 18.68
CA LYS A 172 1.75 4.43 18.53
C LYS A 172 2.14 4.59 17.07
N PHE A 173 1.50 3.86 16.15
CA PHE A 173 1.73 3.99 14.71
C PHE A 173 1.59 5.45 14.24
N CYS A 174 0.47 6.11 14.60
CA CYS A 174 0.25 7.49 14.22
C CYS A 174 1.22 8.47 14.89
N HIS A 175 1.65 8.22 16.13
CA HIS A 175 2.55 9.09 16.88
C HIS A 175 4.01 9.01 16.41
N ASP A 176 4.48 7.79 16.21
CA ASP A 176 5.90 7.50 16.03
C ASP A 176 6.31 7.50 14.55
N TYR A 177 5.37 7.23 13.63
CA TYR A 177 5.69 7.01 12.22
C TYR A 177 4.99 8.00 11.28
N ASP A 178 3.65 8.08 11.32
CA ASP A 178 2.84 8.87 10.38
C ASP A 178 2.98 10.38 10.63
N GLN A 179 2.49 10.91 11.76
CA GLN A 179 2.42 12.38 11.95
C GLN A 179 3.76 13.12 11.89
N CYS A 180 4.88 12.42 12.13
CA CYS A 180 6.22 12.99 12.11
C CYS A 180 7.00 12.73 10.80
N ALA A 181 6.37 12.13 9.79
CA ALA A 181 6.94 11.86 8.47
C ALA A 181 6.74 13.02 7.47
N PHE A 182 7.02 14.25 7.91
CA PHE A 182 6.93 15.47 7.08
C PHE A 182 8.22 16.31 7.13
N ASP A 183 9.37 15.68 7.38
CA ASP A 183 10.65 16.36 7.59
C ASP A 183 11.50 16.28 6.31
N PRO A 184 11.72 17.39 5.57
CA PRO A 184 12.49 17.38 4.33
C PRO A 184 13.93 16.88 4.48
N ASP A 185 14.50 16.92 5.69
CA ASP A 185 15.89 16.56 5.98
C ASP A 185 16.03 15.16 6.60
N TYR A 186 14.93 14.43 6.81
CA TYR A 186 14.98 13.11 7.43
C TYR A 186 15.71 12.08 6.55
N PRO A 187 16.67 11.30 7.08
CA PRO A 187 17.44 10.31 6.32
C PRO A 187 16.58 9.12 5.89
N THR A 188 15.89 9.30 4.77
CA THR A 188 14.84 8.41 4.26
C THR A 188 15.43 7.29 3.41
N LYS A 189 14.97 6.05 3.62
CA LYS A 189 15.34 4.90 2.77
C LYS A 189 14.54 4.97 1.45
N PRO A 190 15.14 4.61 0.31
CA PRO A 190 14.45 4.63 -0.97
C PRO A 190 13.44 3.47 -1.09
N LEU A 191 12.50 3.52 -2.04
CA LEU A 191 11.47 2.50 -2.23
C LEU A 191 12.06 1.10 -2.45
N GLU A 192 13.19 0.99 -3.16
CA GLU A 192 13.88 -0.26 -3.46
C GLU A 192 14.36 -0.99 -2.21
N PHE A 193 14.57 -0.26 -1.10
CA PHE A 193 14.89 -0.87 0.18
C PHE A 193 13.70 -1.66 0.76
N PHE A 194 12.48 -1.13 0.59
CA PHE A 194 11.27 -1.73 1.14
C PHE A 194 10.63 -2.76 0.21
N GLU A 195 10.91 -2.71 -1.09
CA GLU A 195 10.43 -3.69 -2.06
C GLU A 195 10.54 -5.17 -1.61
N PRO A 196 11.71 -5.67 -1.15
CA PRO A 196 11.80 -7.05 -0.69
C PRO A 196 10.97 -7.34 0.58
N ILE A 197 10.68 -6.33 1.41
CA ILE A 197 9.83 -6.47 2.61
C ILE A 197 8.36 -6.56 2.19
N LEU A 198 7.92 -5.66 1.31
CA LEU A 198 6.58 -5.66 0.74
C LEU A 198 6.26 -6.99 0.05
N ARG A 199 7.17 -7.50 -0.79
CA ARG A 199 7.00 -8.80 -1.46
C ARG A 199 6.85 -9.96 -0.48
N ARG A 200 7.59 -9.97 0.64
CA ARG A 200 7.45 -11.01 1.67
C ARG A 200 6.11 -10.96 2.38
N VAL A 201 5.58 -9.78 2.66
CA VAL A 201 4.26 -9.62 3.32
C VAL A 201 3.15 -10.07 2.37
N LEU A 202 3.16 -9.59 1.13
CA LEU A 202 2.14 -9.94 0.13
C LEU A 202 2.15 -11.43 -0.27
N ALA A 203 3.23 -12.16 -0.01
CA ALA A 203 3.31 -13.60 -0.24
C ALA A 203 2.60 -14.45 0.84
N ARG A 204 2.07 -13.84 1.92
CA ARG A 204 1.46 -14.56 3.06
C ARG A 204 -0.02 -14.89 2.88
N GLY A 205 -0.68 -14.34 1.85
CA GLY A 205 -2.13 -14.45 1.69
C GLY A 205 -2.60 -15.82 1.20
N GLU A 206 -3.80 -16.21 1.62
CA GLU A 206 -4.43 -17.49 1.27
C GLU A 206 -5.12 -17.48 -0.10
N GLY A 207 -5.01 -16.39 -0.86
CA GLY A 207 -5.65 -16.22 -2.16
C GLY A 207 -7.07 -15.66 -2.05
N HIS A 208 -7.99 -16.21 -2.85
CA HIS A 208 -9.38 -15.79 -2.96
C HIS A 208 -10.13 -15.98 -1.63
N MET A 209 -10.49 -14.87 -0.95
CA MET A 209 -11.18 -14.93 0.35
C MET A 209 -12.58 -15.56 0.23
N GLU A 210 -13.25 -15.36 -0.89
CA GLU A 210 -14.58 -15.88 -1.20
C GLU A 210 -14.64 -17.41 -1.27
N LEU A 211 -13.50 -18.08 -1.53
CA LEU A 211 -13.44 -19.55 -1.50
C LEU A 211 -13.49 -20.10 -0.08
N ASN A 212 -13.15 -19.26 0.92
CA ASN A 212 -13.21 -19.61 2.33
C ASN A 212 -14.56 -19.25 2.97
N GLU A 213 -15.44 -18.54 2.25
CA GLU A 213 -16.77 -18.21 2.74
C GLU A 213 -17.64 -19.46 2.80
N THR A 214 -18.34 -19.63 3.92
CA THR A 214 -19.29 -20.74 4.10
C THR A 214 -20.68 -20.17 4.31
N SER A 215 -21.72 -20.89 3.91
CA SER A 215 -23.12 -20.41 3.97
C SER A 215 -23.64 -20.14 5.38
N ASP A 216 -22.90 -20.53 6.41
CA ASP A 216 -23.38 -20.63 7.79
C ASP A 216 -22.78 -19.57 8.72
N SER A 217 -22.21 -18.49 8.18
CA SER A 217 -21.70 -17.33 8.93
C SER A 217 -22.79 -16.37 9.39
#